data_AF-A0A6P0Z5Q4-F1
#
_entry.id   AF-A0A6P0Z5Q4-F1
#
_cell.length_a   1.000
_cell.length_b   1.000
_cell.length_c   1.000
_cell.angle_alpha   90.00
_cell.angle_beta   90.00
_cell.angle_gamma   90.00
#
_symmetry.space_group_name_H-M   'P 1'
#
loop_
_entity.id
_entity.type
_entity.pdbx_description
1 polymer ?
#
loop_
_entity_poly.entity_id
_entity_poly.type
_entity_poly.pdbx_seq_one_letter_code
_entity_poly.pdbx_strand_id
1 'polypeptide(L)'
;HILEQELIIQRDRLAADRSKAENYQKLKAEIQEKQQWETVLKWHLLRQQELKLRQEIEAGQIQAKQLNEQLNQLKTQIQQATTELDQLNTRVKALGEEEQLAVASTLATQKAQQHQLQNRQQELEQNLQQTEVNLKRIQEEIQTQEQTLKQLIEEKHHLETQKLASSRTAREQAQVALEQSRQEASAIAWASEAWVQQQTALTKQIETLLKKINPQRTEQAQLQERQNQLTRVIEEQTQLLEKLEPENAAKQAQLEELEAQLSTSSQHIQTLAQSLAVAEQELQTHQQTQKRLLSQQREKQRQLDKLEAQAQAQQESLGTYATKVILEAGIEGVCGLVAQLGKVEPRYQLALEIAAGVRLGNLVVENDRVAAAGIELLKQKRAGRATFLPLNKIRATRLPDNTALRYAQGFIDYAVNLIDYEASYEKVFA
;
A
#
# COMPACT_ATOMS: atom_id res chain seq x y z
N HIS A 1 -171.99 2.07 -236.41
CA HIS A 1 -170.95 2.28 -235.38
C HIS A 1 -171.50 2.75 -234.05
N ILE A 2 -172.55 3.56 -233.97
CA ILE A 2 -173.50 3.32 -232.87
C ILE A 2 -172.87 3.54 -231.49
N LEU A 3 -172.11 4.62 -231.46
CA LEU A 3 -171.93 5.44 -230.27
C LEU A 3 -173.20 5.59 -229.42
N GLU A 4 -174.39 5.56 -230.04
CA GLU A 4 -175.63 5.83 -229.32
C GLU A 4 -176.06 4.75 -228.31
N GLN A 5 -175.37 3.61 -228.18
CA GLN A 5 -175.76 2.57 -227.20
C GLN A 5 -174.80 2.39 -226.04
N GLU A 6 -173.58 2.90 -226.17
CA GLU A 6 -172.73 3.13 -225.01
C GLU A 6 -173.42 4.04 -223.94
N LEU A 7 -174.56 4.74 -224.21
CA LEU A 7 -175.15 5.79 -223.32
C LEU A 7 -176.28 5.38 -222.35
N ILE A 8 -177.23 4.54 -222.76
CA ILE A 8 -178.45 4.37 -221.95
C ILE A 8 -178.21 3.39 -220.79
N ILE A 9 -177.38 2.36 -220.98
CA ILE A 9 -177.13 1.34 -219.95
C ILE A 9 -176.25 1.87 -218.82
N GLN A 10 -175.49 2.90 -219.11
CA GLN A 10 -174.75 3.60 -218.10
C GLN A 10 -175.67 4.36 -217.15
N ARG A 11 -176.76 4.94 -217.65
CA ARG A 11 -177.62 5.80 -216.83
C ARG A 11 -178.30 5.02 -215.71
N ASP A 12 -178.77 3.82 -215.99
CA ASP A 12 -179.63 3.12 -215.03
C ASP A 12 -178.86 2.40 -213.91
N ARG A 13 -177.59 2.02 -214.10
CA ARG A 13 -176.82 1.36 -213.02
C ARG A 13 -176.25 2.31 -211.99
N LEU A 14 -176.02 3.56 -212.39
CA LEU A 14 -175.62 4.63 -211.50
C LEU A 14 -176.71 4.99 -210.48
N ALA A 15 -177.97 4.84 -210.84
CA ALA A 15 -179.06 5.13 -209.91
C ALA A 15 -179.11 4.09 -208.77
N ALA A 16 -178.86 2.82 -209.08
CA ALA A 16 -178.86 1.75 -208.09
C ALA A 16 -177.72 1.89 -207.07
N ASP A 17 -176.56 2.39 -207.49
CA ASP A 17 -175.42 2.66 -206.61
C ASP A 17 -175.71 3.80 -205.62
N ARG A 18 -176.50 4.79 -206.04
CA ARG A 18 -176.82 5.93 -205.18
C ARG A 18 -177.67 5.55 -203.97
N SER A 19 -178.71 4.72 -204.13
CA SER A 19 -179.64 4.41 -203.03
C SER A 19 -178.98 3.57 -201.92
N LYS A 20 -178.10 2.64 -202.28
CA LYS A 20 -177.36 1.84 -201.30
C LYS A 20 -176.34 2.67 -200.53
N ALA A 21 -175.71 3.65 -201.17
CA ALA A 21 -174.75 4.55 -200.51
C ALA A 21 -175.42 5.44 -199.45
N GLU A 22 -176.64 5.92 -199.69
CA GLU A 22 -177.37 6.74 -198.72
C GLU A 22 -177.75 5.96 -197.45
N ASN A 23 -178.14 4.68 -197.56
CA ASN A 23 -178.44 3.85 -196.39
C ASN A 23 -177.20 3.58 -195.52
N TYR A 24 -176.03 3.40 -196.14
CA TYR A 24 -174.76 3.26 -195.42
C TYR A 24 -174.39 4.51 -194.62
N GLN A 25 -174.68 5.69 -195.15
CA GLN A 25 -174.42 6.95 -194.44
C GLN A 25 -175.30 7.14 -193.20
N LYS A 26 -176.56 6.70 -193.24
CA LYS A 26 -177.47 6.83 -192.08
C LYS A 26 -177.10 5.91 -190.92
N LEU A 27 -176.90 4.61 -191.19
CA LEU A 27 -176.54 3.63 -190.16
C LEU A 27 -175.19 3.93 -189.50
N LYS A 28 -174.23 4.46 -190.27
CA LYS A 28 -172.91 4.83 -189.75
C LYS A 28 -172.97 6.02 -188.79
N ALA A 29 -173.90 6.95 -189.01
CA ALA A 29 -174.11 8.09 -188.12
C ALA A 29 -174.70 7.65 -186.77
N GLU A 30 -175.71 6.77 -186.75
CA GLU A 30 -176.33 6.28 -185.51
C GLU A 30 -175.35 5.50 -184.60
N ILE A 31 -174.44 4.70 -185.18
CA ILE A 31 -173.44 3.96 -184.40
C ILE A 31 -172.39 4.90 -183.77
N GLN A 32 -171.97 5.94 -184.48
CA GLN A 32 -171.01 6.92 -183.94
C GLN A 32 -171.58 7.68 -182.74
N GLU A 33 -172.88 8.01 -182.75
CA GLU A 33 -173.51 8.62 -181.58
C GLU A 33 -173.48 7.68 -180.36
N LYS A 34 -173.90 6.41 -180.49
CA LYS A 34 -173.93 5.51 -179.32
C LYS A 34 -172.56 5.22 -178.71
N GLN A 35 -171.49 5.20 -179.51
CA GLN A 35 -170.11 5.04 -179.00
C GLN A 35 -169.63 6.27 -178.19
N GLN A 36 -170.05 7.48 -178.58
CA GLN A 36 -169.71 8.68 -177.82
C GLN A 36 -170.36 8.66 -176.43
N TRP A 37 -171.61 8.18 -176.32
CA TRP A 37 -172.31 8.03 -175.03
C TRP A 37 -171.65 7.01 -174.09
N GLU A 38 -171.15 5.89 -174.62
CA GLU A 38 -170.43 4.88 -173.80
C GLU A 38 -169.14 5.45 -173.18
N THR A 39 -168.45 6.32 -173.93
CA THR A 39 -167.18 6.92 -173.50
C THR A 39 -167.38 7.92 -172.35
N VAL A 40 -168.45 8.72 -172.41
CA VAL A 40 -168.78 9.70 -171.36
C VAL A 40 -169.19 9.02 -170.05
N LEU A 41 -169.96 7.93 -170.12
CA LEU A 41 -170.35 7.16 -168.94
C LEU A 41 -169.14 6.52 -168.23
N LYS A 42 -168.20 5.94 -168.99
CA LYS A 42 -166.94 5.40 -168.43
C LYS A 42 -166.10 6.49 -167.75
N TRP A 43 -166.02 7.69 -168.33
CA TRP A 43 -165.26 8.81 -167.75
C TRP A 43 -165.84 9.27 -166.40
N HIS A 44 -167.17 9.37 -166.29
CA HIS A 44 -167.82 9.73 -165.03
C HIS A 44 -167.58 8.69 -163.91
N LEU A 45 -167.62 7.40 -164.24
CA LEU A 45 -167.37 6.32 -163.28
C LEU A 45 -165.93 6.37 -162.73
N LEU A 46 -164.95 6.58 -163.61
CA LEU A 46 -163.53 6.68 -163.24
C LEU A 46 -163.24 7.93 -162.38
N ARG A 47 -163.88 9.07 -162.69
CA ARG A 47 -163.77 10.31 -161.90
C ARG A 47 -164.27 10.12 -160.46
N GLN A 48 -165.35 9.35 -160.29
CA GLN A 48 -165.91 9.07 -158.96
C GLN A 48 -165.02 8.13 -158.13
N GLN A 49 -164.33 7.18 -158.78
CA GLN A 49 -163.35 6.30 -158.14
C GLN A 49 -162.08 7.06 -157.70
N GLU A 50 -161.58 7.99 -158.53
CA GLU A 50 -160.42 8.82 -158.19
C GLU A 50 -160.66 9.66 -156.92
N LEU A 51 -161.85 10.25 -156.79
CA LEU A 51 -162.22 11.06 -155.64
C LEU A 51 -162.27 10.25 -154.33
N LYS A 52 -162.79 9.01 -154.36
CA LYS A 52 -162.81 8.14 -153.18
C LYS A 52 -161.40 7.74 -152.74
N LEU A 53 -160.54 7.36 -153.69
CA LEU A 53 -159.14 7.01 -153.41
C LEU A 53 -158.34 8.17 -152.82
N ARG A 54 -158.57 9.42 -153.28
CA ARG A 54 -157.93 10.60 -152.69
C ARG A 54 -158.32 10.82 -151.23
N GLN A 55 -159.59 10.63 -150.88
CA GLN A 55 -160.07 10.78 -149.50
C GLN A 55 -159.46 9.73 -148.56
N GLU A 56 -159.31 8.49 -149.02
CA GLU A 56 -158.65 7.42 -148.24
C GLU A 56 -157.16 7.69 -148.00
N ILE A 57 -156.45 8.25 -148.98
CA ILE A 57 -155.02 8.61 -148.86
C ILE A 57 -154.81 9.78 -147.88
N GLU A 58 -155.65 10.81 -147.93
CA GLU A 58 -155.55 11.96 -147.02
C GLU A 58 -155.82 11.53 -145.56
N ALA A 59 -156.81 10.66 -145.33
CA ALA A 59 -157.07 10.11 -144.00
C ALA A 59 -155.88 9.31 -143.45
N GLY A 60 -155.24 8.47 -144.28
CA GLY A 60 -154.05 7.71 -143.90
C GLY A 60 -152.83 8.58 -143.59
N GLN A 61 -152.62 9.68 -144.32
CA GLN A 61 -151.51 10.60 -144.05
C GLN A 61 -151.65 11.35 -142.72
N ILE A 62 -152.87 11.67 -142.30
CA ILE A 62 -153.13 12.32 -141.01
C ILE A 62 -152.82 11.36 -139.84
N GLN A 63 -153.21 10.09 -139.95
CA GLN A 63 -152.90 9.07 -138.93
C GLN A 63 -151.39 8.82 -138.81
N ALA A 64 -150.66 8.77 -139.92
CA ALA A 64 -149.21 8.59 -139.91
C ALA A 64 -148.46 9.76 -139.24
N LYS A 65 -148.93 11.00 -139.40
CA LYS A 65 -148.35 12.17 -138.73
C LYS A 65 -148.54 12.13 -137.22
N GLN A 66 -149.73 11.78 -136.74
CA GLN A 66 -150.04 11.67 -135.31
C GLN A 66 -149.18 10.60 -134.60
N LEU A 67 -149.01 9.43 -135.22
CA LEU A 67 -148.15 8.36 -134.69
C LEU A 67 -146.67 8.78 -134.61
N ASN A 68 -146.20 9.57 -135.57
CA ASN A 68 -144.80 10.01 -135.61
C ASN A 68 -144.51 11.08 -134.54
N GLU A 69 -145.48 11.95 -134.24
CA GLU A 69 -145.38 12.91 -133.12
C GLU A 69 -145.32 12.19 -131.76
N GLN A 70 -146.15 11.17 -131.55
CA GLN A 70 -146.11 10.36 -130.31
C GLN A 70 -144.77 9.65 -130.13
N LEU A 71 -144.18 9.11 -131.21
CA LEU A 71 -142.88 8.44 -131.18
C LEU A 71 -141.74 9.40 -130.81
N ASN A 72 -141.78 10.63 -131.30
CA ASN A 72 -140.77 11.64 -130.98
C ASN A 72 -140.87 12.12 -129.53
N GLN A 73 -142.08 12.27 -128.99
CA GLN A 73 -142.29 12.59 -127.57
C GLN A 73 -141.77 11.48 -126.64
N LEU A 74 -141.99 10.22 -126.99
CA LEU A 74 -141.45 9.09 -126.22
C LEU A 74 -139.91 9.01 -126.29
N LYS A 75 -139.31 9.30 -127.45
CA LYS A 75 -137.85 9.34 -127.59
C LYS A 75 -137.20 10.42 -126.73
N THR A 76 -137.78 11.62 -126.66
CA THR A 76 -137.23 12.71 -125.85
C THR A 76 -137.33 12.41 -124.35
N GLN A 77 -138.43 11.79 -123.91
CA GLN A 77 -138.58 11.36 -122.50
C GLN A 77 -137.54 10.30 -122.10
N ILE A 78 -137.25 9.32 -122.97
CA ILE A 78 -136.22 8.30 -122.70
C ILE A 78 -134.83 8.93 -122.61
N GLN A 79 -134.49 9.86 -123.51
CA GLN A 79 -133.18 10.53 -123.48
C GLN A 79 -132.98 11.35 -122.20
N GLN A 80 -134.01 12.09 -121.76
CA GLN A 80 -133.95 12.85 -120.50
C GLN A 80 -133.74 11.92 -119.30
N ALA A 81 -134.49 10.82 -119.21
CA ALA A 81 -134.35 9.85 -118.11
C ALA A 81 -132.96 9.17 -118.08
N THR A 82 -132.37 8.84 -119.24
CA THR A 82 -131.01 8.27 -119.28
C THR A 82 -129.94 9.28 -118.86
N THR A 83 -130.09 10.56 -119.21
CA THR A 83 -129.13 11.59 -118.79
C THR A 83 -129.19 11.86 -117.28
N GLU A 84 -130.37 11.80 -116.66
CA GLU A 84 -130.51 11.93 -115.21
C GLU A 84 -129.89 10.71 -114.48
N LEU A 85 -130.01 9.50 -115.04
CA LEU A 85 -129.41 8.29 -114.48
C LEU A 85 -127.88 8.31 -114.53
N ASP A 86 -127.28 8.81 -115.62
CA ASP A 86 -125.82 8.93 -115.73
C ASP A 86 -125.27 10.03 -114.81
N GLN A 87 -126.00 11.13 -114.62
CA GLN A 87 -125.64 12.17 -113.64
C GLN A 87 -125.71 11.65 -112.20
N LEU A 88 -126.71 10.82 -111.86
CA LEU A 88 -126.81 10.18 -110.55
C LEU A 88 -125.71 9.14 -110.33
N ASN A 89 -125.39 8.31 -111.32
CA ASN A 89 -124.32 7.32 -111.21
C ASN A 89 -122.93 7.94 -111.07
N THR A 90 -122.66 9.05 -111.75
CA THR A 90 -121.40 9.81 -111.58
C THR A 90 -121.33 10.47 -110.21
N ARG A 91 -122.46 10.98 -109.67
CA ARG A 91 -122.53 11.54 -108.31
C ARG A 91 -122.24 10.49 -107.23
N VAL A 92 -122.75 9.27 -107.38
CA VAL A 92 -122.56 8.18 -106.41
C VAL A 92 -121.12 7.64 -106.43
N LYS A 93 -120.48 7.53 -107.60
CA LYS A 93 -119.07 7.10 -107.68
C LYS A 93 -118.10 8.11 -107.05
N ALA A 94 -118.32 9.41 -107.25
CA ALA A 94 -117.46 10.44 -106.68
C ALA A 94 -117.60 10.56 -105.13
N LEU A 95 -118.82 10.43 -104.60
CA LEU A 95 -119.06 10.51 -103.15
C LEU A 95 -118.68 9.23 -102.39
N GLY A 96 -118.79 8.05 -103.01
CA GLY A 96 -118.54 6.77 -102.34
C GLY A 96 -117.05 6.43 -102.12
N GLU A 97 -116.18 6.77 -103.07
CA GLU A 97 -114.76 6.41 -103.01
C GLU A 97 -113.92 7.40 -102.17
N GLU A 98 -114.23 8.70 -102.22
CA GLU A 98 -113.49 9.72 -101.45
C GLU A 98 -113.81 9.67 -99.94
N GLU A 99 -115.06 9.44 -99.54
CA GLU A 99 -115.43 9.36 -98.12
C GLU A 99 -114.93 8.07 -97.46
N GLN A 100 -114.92 6.94 -98.16
CA GLN A 100 -114.40 5.68 -97.61
C GLN A 100 -112.87 5.71 -97.43
N LEU A 101 -112.13 6.32 -98.36
CA LEU A 101 -110.67 6.48 -98.23
C LEU A 101 -110.30 7.51 -97.14
N ALA A 102 -111.05 8.60 -97.00
CA ALA A 102 -110.84 9.58 -95.93
C ALA A 102 -111.11 8.97 -94.54
N VAL A 103 -112.22 8.23 -94.38
CA VAL A 103 -112.57 7.59 -93.10
C VAL A 103 -111.59 6.45 -92.76
N ALA A 104 -111.16 5.64 -93.74
CA ALA A 104 -110.15 4.62 -93.49
C ALA A 104 -108.78 5.22 -93.09
N SER A 105 -108.37 6.33 -93.71
CA SER A 105 -107.11 7.02 -93.36
C SER A 105 -107.16 7.69 -91.98
N THR A 106 -108.29 8.30 -91.62
CA THR A 106 -108.49 8.92 -90.30
C THR A 106 -108.60 7.86 -89.20
N LEU A 107 -109.23 6.72 -89.48
CA LEU A 107 -109.26 5.59 -88.54
C LEU A 107 -107.87 4.96 -88.34
N ALA A 108 -107.07 4.84 -89.41
CA ALA A 108 -105.71 4.33 -89.33
C ALA A 108 -104.78 5.28 -88.56
N THR A 109 -104.90 6.59 -88.76
CA THR A 109 -104.13 7.59 -88.01
C THR A 109 -104.55 7.65 -86.54
N GLN A 110 -105.85 7.60 -86.24
CA GLN A 110 -106.36 7.53 -84.86
C GLN A 110 -105.90 6.24 -84.14
N LYS A 111 -105.94 5.08 -84.80
CA LYS A 111 -105.41 3.82 -84.22
C LYS A 111 -103.90 3.86 -84.00
N ALA A 112 -103.14 4.44 -84.93
CA ALA A 112 -101.70 4.63 -84.77
C ALA A 112 -101.38 5.57 -83.59
N GLN A 113 -102.12 6.66 -83.44
CA GLN A 113 -102.02 7.56 -82.29
C GLN A 113 -102.38 6.87 -80.98
N GLN A 114 -103.43 6.04 -80.97
CA GLN A 114 -103.80 5.25 -79.79
C GLN A 114 -102.70 4.26 -79.38
N HIS A 115 -102.10 3.56 -80.34
CA HIS A 115 -100.97 2.66 -80.08
C HIS A 115 -99.72 3.41 -79.62
N GLN A 116 -99.42 4.59 -80.19
CA GLN A 116 -98.32 5.43 -79.72
C GLN A 116 -98.55 5.93 -78.29
N LEU A 117 -99.77 6.33 -77.95
CA LEU A 117 -100.13 6.76 -76.60
C LEU A 117 -100.08 5.59 -75.60
N GLN A 118 -100.52 4.39 -75.99
CA GLN A 118 -100.39 3.19 -75.15
C GLN A 118 -98.94 2.80 -74.89
N ASN A 119 -98.10 2.80 -75.92
CA ASN A 119 -96.66 2.51 -75.76
C ASN A 119 -96.01 3.56 -74.85
N ARG A 120 -96.35 4.84 -75.02
CA ARG A 120 -95.83 5.92 -74.18
C ARG A 120 -96.32 5.82 -72.74
N GLN A 121 -97.55 5.37 -72.52
CA GLN A 121 -98.07 5.09 -71.19
C GLN A 121 -97.31 3.93 -70.52
N GLN A 122 -97.06 2.84 -71.24
CA GLN A 122 -96.26 1.72 -70.73
C GLN A 122 -94.82 2.12 -70.42
N GLU A 123 -94.16 2.90 -71.28
CA GLU A 123 -92.82 3.44 -71.02
C GLU A 123 -92.80 4.34 -69.77
N LEU A 124 -93.81 5.19 -69.60
CA LEU A 124 -93.93 6.04 -68.41
C LEU A 124 -94.18 5.22 -67.14
N GLU A 125 -95.01 4.18 -67.20
CA GLU A 125 -95.25 3.26 -66.08
C GLU A 125 -93.99 2.48 -65.68
N GLN A 126 -93.23 1.99 -66.66
CA GLN A 126 -91.93 1.33 -66.41
C GLN A 126 -90.90 2.30 -65.81
N ASN A 127 -90.82 3.53 -66.32
CA ASN A 127 -89.95 4.56 -65.77
C ASN A 127 -90.35 4.93 -64.34
N LEU A 128 -91.66 5.04 -64.05
CA LEU A 128 -92.17 5.27 -62.69
C LEU A 128 -91.72 4.16 -61.74
N GLN A 129 -91.93 2.90 -62.11
CA GLN A 129 -91.50 1.75 -61.29
C GLN A 129 -89.98 1.76 -61.06
N GLN A 130 -89.19 2.03 -62.10
CA GLN A 130 -87.73 2.10 -61.97
C GLN A 130 -87.30 3.26 -61.06
N THR A 131 -87.97 4.43 -61.15
CA THR A 131 -87.68 5.56 -60.26
C THR A 131 -88.07 5.29 -58.81
N GLU A 132 -89.18 4.59 -58.55
CA GLU A 132 -89.59 4.20 -57.20
C GLU A 132 -88.62 3.21 -56.57
N VAL A 133 -88.15 2.21 -57.33
CA VAL A 133 -87.13 1.26 -56.85
C VAL A 133 -85.81 1.99 -56.55
N ASN A 134 -85.40 2.89 -57.43
CA ASN A 134 -84.19 3.70 -57.21
C ASN A 134 -84.32 4.61 -55.98
N LEU A 135 -85.49 5.22 -55.75
CA LEU A 135 -85.76 6.06 -54.58
C LEU A 135 -85.65 5.27 -53.28
N LYS A 136 -86.23 4.06 -53.22
CA LYS A 136 -86.13 3.18 -52.06
C LYS A 136 -84.69 2.78 -51.78
N ARG A 137 -83.93 2.39 -52.81
CA ARG A 137 -82.51 2.04 -52.67
C ARG A 137 -81.68 3.21 -52.12
N ILE A 138 -81.89 4.41 -52.65
CA ILE A 138 -81.18 5.61 -52.17
C ILE A 138 -81.57 5.94 -50.72
N GLN A 139 -82.83 5.76 -50.32
CA GLN A 139 -83.24 5.94 -48.93
C GLN A 139 -82.57 4.95 -47.97
N GLU A 140 -82.44 3.68 -48.35
CA GLU A 140 -81.71 2.67 -47.58
C GLU A 140 -80.21 3.00 -47.49
N GLU A 141 -79.59 3.43 -48.59
CA GLU A 141 -78.19 3.87 -48.62
C GLU A 141 -77.96 5.08 -47.69
N ILE A 142 -78.87 6.07 -47.68
CA ILE A 142 -78.78 7.21 -46.76
C ILE A 142 -78.87 6.76 -45.29
N GLN A 143 -79.81 5.88 -44.95
CA GLN A 143 -79.96 5.39 -43.57
C GLN A 143 -78.72 4.64 -43.08
N THR A 144 -78.11 3.80 -43.93
CA THR A 144 -76.88 3.09 -43.56
C THR A 144 -75.70 4.06 -43.39
N GLN A 145 -75.58 5.08 -44.24
CA GLN A 145 -74.58 6.13 -44.10
C GLN A 145 -74.77 6.96 -42.82
N GLU A 146 -76.01 7.32 -42.46
CA GLU A 146 -76.28 8.02 -41.20
C GLU A 146 -75.91 7.19 -39.96
N GLN A 147 -76.15 5.87 -39.99
CA GLN A 147 -75.78 4.98 -38.88
C GLN A 147 -74.26 4.86 -38.73
N THR A 148 -73.54 4.69 -39.84
CA THR A 148 -72.06 4.64 -39.82
C THR A 148 -71.44 5.95 -39.36
N LEU A 149 -72.01 7.10 -39.74
CA LEU A 149 -71.58 8.41 -39.26
C LEU A 149 -71.74 8.56 -37.75
N LYS A 150 -72.87 8.08 -37.19
CA LYS A 150 -73.09 8.09 -35.73
C LYS A 150 -72.06 7.23 -35.00
N GLN A 151 -71.79 6.02 -35.49
CA GLN A 151 -70.77 5.14 -34.91
C GLN A 151 -69.38 5.77 -34.93
N LEU A 152 -68.98 6.37 -36.05
CA LEU A 152 -67.68 7.05 -36.17
C LEU A 152 -67.55 8.25 -35.23
N ILE A 153 -68.65 9.00 -34.99
CA ILE A 153 -68.67 10.10 -34.03
C ILE A 153 -68.47 9.58 -32.60
N GLU A 154 -69.15 8.50 -32.22
CA GLU A 154 -68.99 7.87 -30.90
C GLU A 154 -67.57 7.32 -30.69
N GLU A 155 -67.02 6.64 -31.69
CA GLU A 155 -65.64 6.13 -31.66
C GLU A 155 -64.62 7.26 -31.54
N LYS A 156 -64.78 8.34 -32.31
CA LYS A 156 -63.94 9.53 -32.19
C LYS A 156 -64.02 10.13 -30.78
N HIS A 157 -65.22 10.28 -30.24
CA HIS A 157 -65.42 10.85 -28.91
C HIS A 157 -64.79 9.96 -27.82
N HIS A 158 -64.90 8.64 -27.94
CA HIS A 158 -64.26 7.68 -27.04
C HIS A 158 -62.73 7.74 -27.12
N LEU A 159 -62.16 7.84 -28.33
CA LEU A 159 -60.73 8.00 -28.55
C LEU A 159 -60.19 9.31 -27.96
N GLU A 160 -60.87 10.44 -28.19
CA GLU A 160 -60.46 11.75 -27.70
C GLU A 160 -60.59 11.87 -26.17
N THR A 161 -61.72 11.45 -25.61
CA THR A 161 -62.00 11.65 -24.18
C THR A 161 -61.34 10.62 -23.28
N GLN A 162 -61.27 9.35 -23.67
CA GLN A 162 -60.78 8.30 -22.78
C GLN A 162 -59.34 7.90 -23.08
N LYS A 163 -59.02 7.56 -24.33
CA LYS A 163 -57.68 7.04 -24.68
C LYS A 163 -56.62 8.14 -24.74
N LEU A 164 -56.92 9.28 -25.35
CA LEU A 164 -55.99 10.40 -25.44
C LEU A 164 -55.75 11.06 -24.08
N ALA A 165 -56.82 11.29 -23.30
CA ALA A 165 -56.69 11.86 -21.96
C ALA A 165 -55.90 10.94 -21.02
N SER A 166 -56.21 9.63 -20.98
CA SER A 166 -55.47 8.67 -20.15
C SER A 166 -54.01 8.50 -20.58
N SER A 167 -53.72 8.54 -21.89
CA SER A 167 -52.34 8.48 -22.38
C SER A 167 -51.55 9.75 -22.03
N ARG A 168 -52.20 10.93 -22.03
CA ARG A 168 -51.57 12.19 -21.59
C ARG A 168 -51.27 12.18 -20.10
N THR A 169 -52.22 11.76 -19.27
CA THR A 169 -52.00 11.69 -17.81
C THR A 169 -50.94 10.64 -17.46
N ALA A 170 -50.94 9.48 -18.12
CA ALA A 170 -49.89 8.48 -17.95
C ALA A 170 -48.51 9.01 -18.37
N ARG A 171 -48.43 9.80 -19.46
CA ARG A 171 -47.17 10.43 -19.89
C ARG A 171 -46.69 11.47 -18.89
N GLU A 172 -47.57 12.32 -18.38
CA GLU A 172 -47.22 13.32 -17.36
C GLU A 172 -46.74 12.65 -16.06
N GLN A 173 -47.44 11.62 -15.59
CA GLN A 173 -47.03 10.85 -14.42
C GLN A 173 -45.66 10.18 -14.64
N ALA A 174 -45.41 9.59 -15.81
CA ALA A 174 -44.12 9.01 -16.14
C ALA A 174 -43.00 10.05 -16.22
N GLN A 175 -43.27 11.26 -16.74
CA GLN A 175 -42.31 12.36 -16.75
C GLN A 175 -41.96 12.82 -15.34
N VAL A 176 -42.96 12.99 -14.47
CA VAL A 176 -42.72 13.39 -13.07
C VAL A 176 -41.91 12.33 -12.32
N ALA A 177 -42.25 11.04 -12.48
CA ALA A 177 -41.52 9.94 -11.86
C ALA A 177 -40.07 9.85 -12.37
N LEU A 178 -39.84 10.08 -13.66
CA LEU A 178 -38.49 10.13 -14.24
C LEU A 178 -37.68 11.29 -13.68
N GLU A 179 -38.27 12.47 -13.55
CA GLU A 179 -37.59 13.66 -13.03
C GLU A 179 -37.24 13.48 -11.54
N GLN A 180 -38.14 12.88 -10.75
CA GLN A 180 -37.86 12.51 -9.35
C GLN A 180 -36.71 11.51 -9.26
N SER A 181 -36.74 10.44 -10.05
CA SER A 181 -35.66 9.45 -10.09
C SER A 181 -34.32 10.08 -10.50
N ARG A 182 -34.32 11.05 -11.44
CA ARG A 182 -33.12 11.80 -11.82
C ARG A 182 -32.60 12.68 -10.69
N GLN A 183 -33.47 13.35 -9.95
CA GLN A 183 -33.09 14.17 -8.79
C GLN A 183 -32.50 13.30 -7.68
N GLU A 184 -33.12 12.16 -7.38
CA GLU A 184 -32.60 11.19 -6.40
C GLU A 184 -31.22 10.64 -6.83
N ALA A 185 -31.08 10.24 -8.10
CA ALA A 185 -29.81 9.76 -8.63
C ALA A 185 -28.72 10.84 -8.59
N SER A 186 -29.06 12.09 -8.92
CA SER A 186 -28.16 13.25 -8.80
C SER A 186 -27.74 13.51 -7.35
N ALA A 187 -28.68 13.43 -6.40
CA ALA A 187 -28.38 13.62 -4.98
C ALA A 187 -27.45 12.52 -4.45
N ILE A 188 -27.69 11.27 -4.83
CA ILE A 188 -26.82 10.13 -4.48
C ILE A 188 -25.42 10.29 -5.09
N ALA A 189 -25.33 10.72 -6.35
CA ALA A 189 -24.06 10.97 -7.02
C ALA A 189 -23.26 12.07 -6.31
N TRP A 190 -23.89 13.18 -5.96
CA TRP A 190 -23.24 14.28 -5.24
C TRP A 190 -22.78 13.86 -3.84
N ALA A 191 -23.63 13.13 -3.10
CA ALA A 191 -23.26 12.59 -1.79
C ALA A 191 -22.11 11.58 -1.87
N SER A 192 -22.09 10.74 -2.90
CA SER A 192 -21.01 9.78 -3.14
C SER A 192 -19.69 10.48 -3.47
N GLU A 193 -19.73 11.51 -4.32
CA GLU A 193 -18.56 12.31 -4.66
C GLU A 193 -17.99 13.04 -3.43
N ALA A 194 -18.84 13.66 -2.61
CA ALA A 194 -18.45 14.28 -1.35
C ALA A 194 -17.82 13.26 -0.39
N TRP A 195 -18.39 12.07 -0.28
CA TRP A 195 -17.85 10.99 0.55
C TRP A 195 -16.48 10.50 0.06
N VAL A 196 -16.29 10.32 -1.26
CA VAL A 196 -15.00 9.95 -1.85
C VAL A 196 -13.94 11.03 -1.60
N GLN A 197 -14.30 12.30 -1.72
CA GLN A 197 -13.39 13.40 -1.40
C GLN A 197 -13.00 13.41 0.08
N GLN A 198 -13.95 13.19 0.99
CA GLN A 198 -13.68 13.11 2.42
C GLN A 198 -12.80 11.90 2.77
N GLN A 199 -13.09 10.74 2.16
CA GLN A 199 -12.29 9.53 2.33
C GLN A 199 -10.86 9.74 1.85
N THR A 200 -10.66 10.29 0.65
CA THR A 200 -9.31 10.56 0.13
C THR A 200 -8.55 11.60 0.96
N ALA A 201 -9.23 12.63 1.50
CA ALA A 201 -8.63 13.58 2.44
C ALA A 201 -8.19 12.90 3.74
N LEU A 202 -9.02 12.03 4.32
CA LEU A 202 -8.68 11.26 5.51
C LEU A 202 -7.53 10.29 5.25
N THR A 203 -7.52 9.59 4.11
CA THR A 203 -6.41 8.69 3.74
C THR A 203 -5.09 9.44 3.62
N LYS A 204 -5.09 10.64 2.99
CA LYS A 204 -3.91 11.50 2.95
C LYS A 204 -3.46 11.94 4.35
N GLN A 205 -4.40 12.31 5.23
CA GLN A 205 -4.06 12.65 6.62
C GLN A 205 -3.43 11.45 7.34
N ILE A 206 -4.00 10.25 7.20
CA ILE A 206 -3.45 9.01 7.77
C ILE A 206 -2.03 8.76 7.24
N GLU A 207 -1.81 8.87 5.93
CA GLU A 207 -0.47 8.70 5.35
C GLU A 207 0.54 9.72 5.89
N THR A 208 0.14 10.99 6.05
CA THR A 208 1.02 12.01 6.63
C THR A 208 1.34 11.73 8.10
N LEU A 209 0.38 11.21 8.87
CA LEU A 209 0.59 10.82 10.25
C LEU A 209 1.50 9.59 10.34
N LEU A 210 1.29 8.58 9.49
CA LEU A 210 2.16 7.39 9.43
C LEU A 210 3.59 7.77 9.06
N LYS A 211 3.81 8.71 8.12
CA LYS A 211 5.14 9.25 7.80
C LYS A 211 5.82 9.93 8.98
N LYS A 212 5.07 10.49 9.93
CA LYS A 212 5.60 11.09 11.18
C LYS A 212 5.82 10.05 12.28
N ILE A 213 4.91 9.09 12.43
CA ILE A 213 4.93 8.09 13.51
C ILE A 213 5.98 7.01 13.27
N ASN A 214 6.14 6.55 12.03
CA ASN A 214 7.10 5.47 11.72
C ASN A 214 8.54 5.81 12.11
N PRO A 215 9.12 6.98 11.79
CA PRO A 215 10.47 7.32 12.24
C PRO A 215 10.56 7.44 13.77
N GLN A 216 9.54 8.00 14.42
CA GLN A 216 9.49 8.08 15.88
C GLN A 216 9.45 6.70 16.54
N ARG A 217 8.73 5.73 15.97
CA ARG A 217 8.73 4.34 16.45
C ARG A 217 10.09 3.68 16.29
N THR A 218 10.78 3.94 15.16
CA THR A 218 12.13 3.41 14.96
C THR A 218 13.14 4.05 15.92
N GLU A 219 13.05 5.35 16.16
CA GLU A 219 13.88 6.05 17.16
C GLU A 219 13.59 5.54 18.57
N GLN A 220 12.32 5.35 18.93
CA GLN A 220 11.93 4.78 20.22
C GLN A 220 12.53 3.38 20.42
N ALA A 221 12.46 2.52 19.40
CA ALA A 221 13.04 1.18 19.47
C ALA A 221 14.58 1.23 19.62
N GLN A 222 15.25 2.13 18.89
CA GLN A 222 16.70 2.33 19.01
C GLN A 222 17.11 2.85 20.39
N LEU A 223 16.36 3.83 20.93
CA LEU A 223 16.59 4.38 22.26
C LEU A 223 16.37 3.32 23.34
N GLN A 224 15.33 2.49 23.20
CA GLN A 224 15.01 1.43 24.15
C GLN A 224 16.08 0.32 24.13
N GLU A 225 16.57 -0.05 22.96
CA GLU A 225 17.71 -0.97 22.84
C GLU A 225 18.98 -0.39 23.48
N ARG A 226 19.28 0.89 23.20
CA ARG A 226 20.42 1.58 23.82
C ARG A 226 20.28 1.68 25.34
N GLN A 227 19.07 1.92 25.84
CA GLN A 227 18.79 1.94 27.27
C GLN A 227 19.07 0.56 27.88
N ASN A 228 18.57 -0.52 27.28
CA ASN A 228 18.82 -1.89 27.76
C ASN A 228 20.32 -2.22 27.77
N GLN A 229 21.06 -1.81 26.73
CA GLN A 229 22.51 -1.99 26.68
C GLN A 229 23.22 -1.23 27.81
N LEU A 230 22.86 0.03 28.03
CA LEU A 230 23.44 0.84 29.11
C LEU A 230 23.09 0.26 30.50
N THR A 231 21.87 -0.23 30.70
CA THR A 231 21.47 -0.89 31.95
C THR A 231 22.34 -2.12 32.23
N ARG A 232 22.59 -2.97 31.22
CA ARG A 232 23.49 -4.12 31.36
C ARG A 232 24.92 -3.70 31.71
N VAL A 233 25.46 -2.69 31.04
CA VAL A 233 26.81 -2.18 31.33
C VAL A 233 26.88 -1.62 32.75
N ILE A 234 25.84 -0.90 33.20
CA ILE A 234 25.76 -0.40 34.58
C ILE A 234 25.73 -1.57 35.56
N GLU A 235 24.89 -2.59 35.34
CA GLU A 235 24.82 -3.79 36.19
C GLU A 235 26.16 -4.53 36.27
N GLU A 236 26.84 -4.72 35.14
CA GLU A 236 28.18 -5.33 35.09
C GLU A 236 29.20 -4.49 35.86
N GLN A 237 29.20 -3.16 35.68
CA GLN A 237 30.11 -2.27 36.40
C GLN A 237 29.81 -2.22 37.90
N THR A 238 28.54 -2.22 38.30
CA THR A 238 28.16 -2.26 39.72
C THR A 238 28.61 -3.57 40.37
N GLN A 239 28.44 -4.71 39.68
CA GLN A 239 28.93 -5.99 40.18
C GLN A 239 30.46 -6.04 40.28
N LEU A 240 31.18 -5.39 39.35
CA LEU A 240 32.63 -5.27 39.44
C LEU A 240 33.05 -4.37 40.61
N LEU A 241 32.36 -3.26 40.84
CA LEU A 241 32.62 -2.39 42.00
C LEU A 241 32.36 -3.11 43.32
N GLU A 242 31.23 -3.82 43.45
CA GLU A 242 30.91 -4.63 44.63
C GLU A 242 31.97 -5.69 44.96
N LYS A 243 32.70 -6.19 43.94
CA LYS A 243 33.83 -7.11 44.14
C LYS A 243 35.14 -6.39 44.46
N LEU A 244 35.43 -5.29 43.77
CA LEU A 244 36.69 -4.57 43.91
C LEU A 244 36.77 -3.74 45.19
N GLU A 245 35.67 -3.18 45.67
CA GLU A 245 35.64 -2.41 46.92
C GLU A 245 36.13 -3.21 48.14
N PRO A 246 35.63 -4.42 48.44
CA PRO A 246 36.13 -5.20 49.57
C PRO A 246 37.56 -5.68 49.36
N GLU A 247 37.97 -6.02 48.12
CA GLU A 247 39.37 -6.37 47.82
C GLU A 247 40.31 -5.20 48.07
N ASN A 248 39.92 -3.98 47.67
CA ASN A 248 40.73 -2.78 47.87
C ASN A 248 40.78 -2.41 49.36
N ALA A 249 39.67 -2.51 50.08
CA ALA A 249 39.64 -2.32 51.54
C ALA A 249 40.53 -3.34 52.27
N ALA A 250 40.49 -4.62 51.86
CA ALA A 250 41.35 -5.65 52.43
C ALA A 250 42.83 -5.39 52.13
N LYS A 251 43.16 -4.92 50.91
CA LYS A 251 44.53 -4.54 50.54
C LYS A 251 45.02 -3.30 51.29
N GLN A 252 44.16 -2.31 51.52
CA GLN A 252 44.48 -1.15 52.35
C GLN A 252 44.75 -1.55 53.80
N ALA A 253 43.92 -2.41 54.39
CA ALA A 253 44.16 -2.94 55.74
C ALA A 253 45.48 -3.73 55.83
N GLN A 254 45.80 -4.54 54.80
CA GLN A 254 47.09 -5.23 54.72
C GLN A 254 48.27 -4.27 54.64
N LEU A 255 48.14 -3.16 53.89
CA LEU A 255 49.18 -2.14 53.82
C LEU A 255 49.38 -1.44 55.16
N GLU A 256 48.31 -1.02 55.83
CA GLU A 256 48.37 -0.39 57.15
C GLU A 256 49.01 -1.33 58.20
N GLU A 257 48.67 -2.62 58.17
CA GLU A 257 49.29 -3.63 59.05
C GLU A 257 50.79 -3.77 58.76
N LEU A 258 51.17 -3.86 57.48
CA LEU A 258 52.58 -3.95 57.08
C LEU A 258 53.36 -2.69 57.44
N GLU A 259 52.78 -1.50 57.30
CA GLU A 259 53.39 -0.23 57.72
C GLU A 259 53.58 -0.18 59.24
N ALA A 260 52.61 -0.66 60.01
CA ALA A 260 52.74 -0.80 61.47
C ALA A 260 53.85 -1.80 61.85
N GLN A 261 53.93 -2.95 61.16
CA GLN A 261 55.01 -3.92 61.37
C GLN A 261 56.38 -3.36 60.99
N LEU A 262 56.47 -2.57 59.91
CA LEU A 262 57.71 -1.96 59.45
C LEU A 262 58.17 -0.87 60.44
N SER A 263 57.25 -0.03 60.93
CA SER A 263 57.56 1.00 61.92
C SER A 263 58.03 0.41 63.25
N THR A 264 57.35 -0.63 63.77
CA THR A 264 57.76 -1.34 64.98
C THR A 264 59.09 -2.06 64.82
N SER A 265 59.33 -2.70 63.68
CA SER A 265 60.62 -3.33 63.37
C SER A 265 61.75 -2.30 63.25
N SER A 266 61.48 -1.13 62.65
CA SER A 266 62.45 -0.04 62.55
C SER A 266 62.81 0.54 63.93
N GLN A 267 61.83 0.70 64.81
CA GLN A 267 62.07 1.09 66.21
C GLN A 267 62.91 0.04 66.94
N HIS A 268 62.59 -1.25 66.79
CA HIS A 268 63.41 -2.32 67.36
C HIS A 268 64.85 -2.28 66.84
N ILE A 269 65.05 -2.13 65.54
CA ILE A 269 66.39 -2.00 64.94
C ILE A 269 67.13 -0.79 65.52
N GLN A 270 66.45 0.35 65.68
CA GLN A 270 67.06 1.55 66.24
C GLN A 270 67.45 1.37 67.71
N THR A 271 66.60 0.75 68.53
CA THR A 271 66.91 0.44 69.94
C THR A 271 68.05 -0.58 70.06
N LEU A 272 68.07 -1.61 69.20
CA LEU A 272 69.17 -2.57 69.15
C LEU A 272 70.48 -1.91 68.74
N ALA A 273 70.47 -1.06 67.72
CA ALA A 273 71.64 -0.31 67.29
C ALA A 273 72.18 0.61 68.40
N GLN A 274 71.30 1.29 69.15
CA GLN A 274 71.68 2.08 70.31
C GLN A 274 72.29 1.21 71.42
N SER A 275 71.66 0.09 71.74
CA SER A 275 72.17 -0.84 72.76
C SER A 275 73.54 -1.43 72.38
N LEU A 276 73.73 -1.73 71.10
CA LEU A 276 74.98 -2.24 70.55
C LEU A 276 76.08 -1.18 70.63
N ALA A 277 75.78 0.07 70.27
CA ALA A 277 76.73 1.18 70.40
C ALA A 277 77.17 1.41 71.86
N VAL A 278 76.23 1.32 72.82
CA VAL A 278 76.55 1.41 74.26
C VAL A 278 77.44 0.24 74.67
N ALA A 279 77.08 -0.99 74.30
CA ALA A 279 77.87 -2.19 74.62
C ALA A 279 79.28 -2.14 74.02
N GLU A 280 79.43 -1.63 72.79
CA GLU A 280 80.74 -1.42 72.14
C GLU A 280 81.58 -0.38 72.89
N GLN A 281 80.97 0.72 73.35
CA GLN A 281 81.65 1.74 74.14
C GLN A 281 82.08 1.21 75.52
N GLU A 282 81.23 0.43 76.19
CA GLU A 282 81.55 -0.26 77.44
C GLU A 282 82.70 -1.25 77.24
N LEU A 283 82.64 -2.06 76.19
CA LEU A 283 83.71 -3.01 75.84
C LEU A 283 85.03 -2.28 75.60
N GLN A 284 85.03 -1.17 74.86
CA GLN A 284 86.23 -0.36 74.62
C GLN A 284 86.80 0.20 75.94
N THR A 285 85.94 0.69 76.83
CA THR A 285 86.32 1.20 78.16
C THR A 285 86.90 0.07 79.03
N HIS A 286 86.30 -1.12 79.01
CA HIS A 286 86.81 -2.31 79.69
C HIS A 286 88.17 -2.75 79.15
N GLN A 287 88.37 -2.74 77.84
CA GLN A 287 89.67 -3.06 77.24
C GLN A 287 90.75 -2.03 77.61
N GLN A 288 90.42 -0.74 77.63
CA GLN A 288 91.36 0.30 78.05
C GLN A 288 91.71 0.18 79.54
N THR A 289 90.71 -0.04 80.39
CA THR A 289 90.94 -0.24 81.83
C THR A 289 91.73 -1.50 82.11
N GLN A 290 91.46 -2.60 81.40
CA GLN A 290 92.26 -3.83 81.48
C GLN A 290 93.71 -3.58 81.07
N LYS A 291 93.96 -2.90 79.94
CA LYS A 291 95.33 -2.53 79.51
C LYS A 291 96.06 -1.69 80.55
N ARG A 292 95.38 -0.70 81.14
CA ARG A 292 95.93 0.16 82.21
C ARG A 292 96.24 -0.63 83.49
N LEU A 293 95.34 -1.52 83.91
CA LEU A 293 95.56 -2.34 85.10
C LEU A 293 96.73 -3.30 84.89
N LEU A 294 96.83 -3.93 83.71
CA LEU A 294 97.97 -4.79 83.37
C LEU A 294 99.30 -4.01 83.36
N SER A 295 99.31 -2.76 82.87
CA SER A 295 100.53 -1.94 82.91
C SER A 295 100.91 -1.56 84.35
N GLN A 296 99.92 -1.17 85.18
CA GLN A 296 100.14 -0.87 86.59
C GLN A 296 100.63 -2.10 87.37
N GLN A 297 100.04 -3.27 87.12
CA GLN A 297 100.47 -4.54 87.71
C GLN A 297 101.93 -4.83 87.34
N ARG A 298 102.31 -4.70 86.07
CA ARG A 298 103.70 -4.90 85.62
C ARG A 298 104.67 -3.91 86.27
N GLU A 299 104.27 -2.66 86.43
CA GLU A 299 105.09 -1.64 87.09
C GLU A 299 105.28 -1.95 88.58
N LYS A 300 104.20 -2.33 89.28
CA LYS A 300 104.25 -2.74 90.68
C LYS A 300 105.07 -4.00 90.89
N GLN A 301 104.97 -4.98 89.98
CA GLN A 301 105.80 -6.18 90.01
C GLN A 301 107.28 -5.81 89.88
N ARG A 302 107.66 -4.96 88.92
CA ARG A 302 109.05 -4.47 88.79
C ARG A 302 109.54 -3.72 90.03
N GLN A 303 108.67 -2.96 90.69
CA GLN A 303 109.00 -2.27 91.95
C GLN A 303 109.27 -3.28 93.08
N LEU A 304 108.45 -4.32 93.20
CA LEU A 304 108.66 -5.41 94.16
C LEU A 304 109.98 -6.15 93.89
N ASP A 305 110.20 -6.59 92.65
CA ASP A 305 111.43 -7.30 92.26
C ASP A 305 112.69 -6.47 92.59
N LYS A 306 112.63 -5.14 92.43
CA LYS A 306 113.72 -4.22 92.77
C LYS A 306 113.96 -4.13 94.28
N LEU A 307 112.89 -4.06 95.08
CA LEU A 307 113.00 -3.98 96.55
C LEU A 307 113.54 -5.29 97.14
N GLU A 308 113.10 -6.44 96.62
CA GLU A 308 113.60 -7.76 97.02
C GLU A 308 115.11 -7.89 96.73
N ALA A 309 115.54 -7.49 95.53
CA ALA A 309 116.96 -7.49 95.16
C ALA A 309 117.81 -6.59 96.06
N GLN A 310 117.29 -5.42 96.46
CA GLN A 310 117.98 -4.51 97.39
C GLN A 310 118.10 -5.09 98.80
N ALA A 311 117.04 -5.70 99.32
CA ALA A 311 117.06 -6.33 100.65
C ALA A 311 118.09 -7.47 100.73
N GLN A 312 118.20 -8.28 99.67
CA GLN A 312 119.13 -9.39 99.62
C GLN A 312 120.60 -8.93 99.56
N ALA A 313 120.92 -7.90 98.77
CA ALA A 313 122.27 -7.35 98.68
C ALA A 313 122.79 -6.76 100.01
N GLN A 314 121.90 -6.18 100.82
CA GLN A 314 122.29 -5.55 102.08
C GLN A 314 122.66 -6.58 103.17
N GLN A 315 122.09 -7.78 103.15
CA GLN A 315 122.39 -8.83 104.12
C GLN A 315 123.76 -9.52 103.87
N GLU A 316 124.21 -9.61 102.62
CA GLU A 316 125.50 -10.25 102.28
C GLU A 316 126.72 -9.42 102.72
N SER A 317 126.60 -8.09 102.83
CA SER A 317 127.73 -7.19 103.11
C SER A 317 128.24 -7.18 104.57
N LEU A 318 127.49 -7.70 105.54
CA LEU A 318 127.79 -7.53 106.98
C LEU A 318 128.48 -8.71 107.68
N GLY A 319 128.85 -9.78 106.98
CA GLY A 319 129.70 -10.89 107.50
C GLY A 319 129.14 -11.70 108.68
N THR A 320 127.96 -11.35 109.21
CA THR A 320 127.38 -11.90 110.44
C THR A 320 126.69 -13.24 110.25
N TYR A 321 126.48 -13.66 109.00
CA TYR A 321 125.79 -14.91 108.69
C TYR A 321 126.63 -16.14 109.06
N ALA A 322 127.95 -16.11 108.79
CA ALA A 322 128.85 -17.23 109.07
C ALA A 322 128.97 -17.54 110.57
N THR A 323 129.14 -16.51 111.41
CA THR A 323 129.30 -16.68 112.85
C THR A 323 128.01 -17.12 113.53
N LYS A 324 126.84 -16.63 113.07
CA LYS A 324 125.53 -17.12 113.55
C LYS A 324 125.33 -18.60 113.25
N VAL A 325 125.66 -19.04 112.04
CA VAL A 325 125.49 -20.45 111.63
C VAL A 325 126.32 -21.42 112.49
N ILE A 326 127.51 -21.01 112.98
CA ILE A 326 128.33 -21.84 113.86
C ILE A 326 127.78 -21.87 115.29
N LEU A 327 127.38 -20.72 115.84
CA LEU A 327 126.78 -20.64 117.18
C LEU A 327 125.46 -21.42 117.26
N GLU A 328 124.62 -21.34 116.22
CA GLU A 328 123.37 -22.11 116.11
C GLU A 328 123.62 -23.62 115.93
N ALA A 329 124.78 -24.03 115.41
CA ALA A 329 125.11 -25.44 115.22
C ALA A 329 125.55 -26.15 116.52
N GLY A 330 125.80 -25.41 117.61
CA GLY A 330 126.05 -25.98 118.93
C GLY A 330 127.24 -26.94 118.99
N ILE A 331 128.32 -26.65 118.26
CA ILE A 331 129.52 -27.52 118.23
C ILE A 331 130.18 -27.52 119.61
N GLU A 332 130.30 -28.70 120.21
CA GLU A 332 130.93 -28.89 121.52
C GLU A 332 132.42 -28.48 121.48
N GLY A 333 132.85 -27.67 122.46
CA GLY A 333 134.19 -27.08 122.53
C GLY A 333 134.36 -25.72 121.86
N VAL A 334 133.27 -25.07 121.43
CA VAL A 334 133.25 -23.64 121.05
C VAL A 334 133.00 -22.79 122.29
N CYS A 335 133.97 -21.96 122.67
CA CYS A 335 133.88 -21.13 123.88
C CYS A 335 133.02 -19.87 123.66
N GLY A 336 133.05 -19.31 122.45
CA GLY A 336 132.28 -18.13 122.08
C GLY A 336 133.06 -17.13 121.23
N LEU A 337 132.46 -15.97 120.96
CA LEU A 337 133.14 -14.87 120.29
C LEU A 337 134.08 -14.15 121.27
N VAL A 338 135.20 -13.60 120.77
CA VAL A 338 136.11 -12.78 121.62
C VAL A 338 135.34 -11.65 122.32
N ALA A 339 134.37 -11.02 121.63
CA ALA A 339 133.50 -10.00 122.20
C ALA A 339 132.69 -10.44 123.44
N GLN A 340 132.46 -11.74 123.60
CA GLN A 340 131.65 -12.30 124.70
C GLN A 340 132.49 -12.81 125.87
N LEU A 341 133.81 -13.00 125.68
CA LEU A 341 134.70 -13.65 126.66
C LEU A 341 135.49 -12.67 127.52
N GLY A 342 135.51 -11.38 127.18
CA GLY A 342 136.16 -10.33 127.97
C GLY A 342 135.14 -9.34 128.51
N LYS A 343 135.32 -8.92 129.77
CA LYS A 343 134.56 -7.83 130.39
C LYS A 343 135.44 -6.60 130.52
N VAL A 344 134.89 -5.43 130.22
CA VAL A 344 135.61 -4.16 130.20
C VAL A 344 134.75 -3.11 130.90
N GLU A 345 135.38 -2.23 131.69
CA GLU A 345 134.68 -1.05 132.21
C GLU A 345 134.19 -0.13 131.06
N PRO A 346 132.95 0.38 131.10
CA PRO A 346 132.37 1.19 130.01
C PRO A 346 133.24 2.38 129.58
N ARG A 347 134.05 2.92 130.50
CA ARG A 347 134.98 4.02 130.24
C ARG A 347 136.02 3.69 129.16
N TYR A 348 136.42 2.42 129.03
CA TYR A 348 137.45 1.96 128.10
C TYR A 348 136.87 1.21 126.89
N GLN A 349 135.56 0.89 126.91
CA GLN A 349 134.90 0.02 125.93
C GLN A 349 135.13 0.47 124.48
N LEU A 350 134.82 1.73 124.12
CA LEU A 350 134.95 2.20 122.74
C LEU A 350 136.40 2.16 122.24
N ALA A 351 137.36 2.50 123.11
CA ALA A 351 138.77 2.49 122.76
C ALA A 351 139.27 1.05 122.50
N LEU A 352 138.88 0.10 123.35
CA LEU A 352 139.22 -1.31 123.17
C LEU A 352 138.46 -1.96 122.00
N GLU A 353 137.23 -1.56 121.73
CA GLU A 353 136.44 -2.05 120.59
C GLU A 353 137.07 -1.63 119.26
N ILE A 354 137.43 -0.36 119.11
CA ILE A 354 138.14 0.13 117.92
C ILE A 354 139.51 -0.54 117.79
N ALA A 355 140.24 -0.71 118.90
CA ALA A 355 141.56 -1.35 118.90
C ALA A 355 141.51 -2.84 118.50
N ALA A 356 140.48 -3.57 118.92
CA ALA A 356 140.28 -4.98 118.57
C ALA A 356 139.64 -5.15 117.17
N GLY A 357 138.74 -4.24 116.78
CA GLY A 357 138.08 -4.20 115.48
C GLY A 357 137.42 -5.52 115.10
N VAL A 358 137.65 -5.96 113.85
CA VAL A 358 137.09 -7.22 113.30
C VAL A 358 137.46 -8.45 114.15
N ARG A 359 138.54 -8.40 114.94
CA ARG A 359 139.00 -9.51 115.77
C ARG A 359 138.02 -9.85 116.90
N LEU A 360 137.14 -8.93 117.28
CA LEU A 360 136.06 -9.20 118.23
C LEU A 360 135.08 -10.27 117.73
N GLY A 361 134.91 -10.37 116.42
CA GLY A 361 134.09 -11.39 115.75
C GLY A 361 134.80 -12.73 115.55
N ASN A 362 136.04 -12.89 116.02
CA ASN A 362 136.74 -14.18 115.95
C ASN A 362 136.15 -15.15 116.99
N LEU A 363 136.05 -16.42 116.61
CA LEU A 363 135.48 -17.47 117.45
C LEU A 363 136.59 -18.22 118.21
N VAL A 364 136.55 -18.20 119.53
CA VAL A 364 137.47 -18.94 120.39
C VAL A 364 136.99 -20.37 120.55
N VAL A 365 137.89 -21.32 120.35
CA VAL A 365 137.60 -22.76 120.43
C VAL A 365 138.66 -23.48 121.27
N GLU A 366 138.30 -24.56 121.92
CA GLU A 366 139.19 -25.29 122.82
C GLU A 366 140.42 -25.86 122.09
N ASN A 367 140.21 -26.47 120.93
CA ASN A 367 141.26 -27.15 120.17
C ASN A 367 141.12 -26.94 118.65
N ASP A 368 142.23 -27.07 117.92
CA ASP A 368 142.30 -26.99 116.45
C ASP A 368 141.39 -27.99 115.72
N ARG A 369 141.10 -29.15 116.33
CA ARG A 369 140.09 -30.08 115.81
C ARG A 369 138.69 -29.47 115.74
N VAL A 370 138.29 -28.67 116.74
CA VAL A 370 136.99 -27.99 116.77
C VAL A 370 136.95 -26.88 115.72
N ALA A 371 138.05 -26.14 115.53
CA ALA A 371 138.16 -25.16 114.46
C ALA A 371 137.98 -25.81 113.07
N ALA A 372 138.60 -26.97 112.83
CA ALA A 372 138.46 -27.68 111.56
C ALA A 372 137.00 -28.12 111.31
N ALA A 373 136.32 -28.65 112.33
CA ALA A 373 134.90 -29.01 112.24
C ALA A 373 134.01 -27.79 111.94
N GLY A 374 134.27 -26.65 112.58
CA GLY A 374 133.56 -25.40 112.30
C GLY A 374 133.78 -24.88 110.88
N ILE A 375 135.01 -24.99 110.36
CA ILE A 375 135.34 -24.62 108.96
C ILE A 375 134.63 -25.54 107.97
N GLU A 376 134.59 -26.84 108.23
CA GLU A 376 133.92 -27.81 107.36
C GLU A 376 132.41 -27.56 107.30
N LEU A 377 131.79 -27.29 108.45
CA LEU A 377 130.38 -26.90 108.52
C LEU A 377 130.09 -25.65 107.69
N LEU A 378 130.93 -24.61 107.80
CA LEU A 378 130.77 -23.39 107.00
C LEU A 378 130.88 -23.65 105.49
N LYS A 379 131.80 -24.53 105.08
CA LYS A 379 131.96 -24.92 103.67
C LYS A 379 130.74 -25.67 103.16
N GLN A 380 130.22 -26.63 103.94
CA GLN A 380 129.02 -27.40 103.55
C GLN A 380 127.80 -26.50 103.38
N LYS A 381 127.60 -25.54 104.29
CA LYS A 381 126.46 -24.61 104.23
C LYS A 381 126.70 -23.40 103.32
N ARG A 382 127.90 -23.27 102.73
CA ARG A 382 128.36 -22.08 101.99
C ARG A 382 128.08 -20.77 102.77
N ALA A 383 128.19 -20.84 104.09
CA ALA A 383 127.70 -19.79 104.99
C ALA A 383 128.68 -18.62 105.17
N GLY A 384 129.75 -18.56 104.36
CA GLY A 384 130.75 -17.50 104.39
C GLY A 384 132.04 -17.88 105.13
N ARG A 385 132.79 -16.87 105.58
CA ARG A 385 134.11 -17.03 106.22
C ARG A 385 134.05 -16.58 107.67
N ALA A 386 134.58 -17.38 108.59
CA ALA A 386 134.82 -17.02 109.98
C ALA A 386 136.27 -17.33 110.37
N THR A 387 136.81 -16.59 111.34
CA THR A 387 138.16 -16.79 111.88
C THR A 387 138.06 -17.50 113.22
N PHE A 388 138.81 -18.59 113.41
CA PHE A 388 138.83 -19.39 114.64
C PHE A 388 140.14 -19.22 115.39
N LEU A 389 140.08 -19.22 116.72
CA LEU A 389 141.20 -19.04 117.64
C LEU A 389 141.30 -20.24 118.61
N PRO A 390 142.12 -21.27 118.29
CA PRO A 390 142.26 -22.47 119.12
C PRO A 390 143.15 -22.26 120.34
N LEU A 391 142.63 -22.49 121.56
CA LEU A 391 143.38 -22.28 122.82
C LEU A 391 144.66 -23.13 122.92
N ASN A 392 144.68 -24.31 122.29
CA ASN A 392 145.86 -25.17 122.25
C ASN A 392 146.99 -24.67 121.33
N LYS A 393 146.71 -23.79 120.35
CA LYS A 393 147.69 -23.32 119.36
C LYS A 393 148.10 -21.86 119.53
N ILE A 394 147.33 -21.07 120.27
CA ILE A 394 147.67 -19.66 120.52
C ILE A 394 148.93 -19.57 121.39
N ARG A 395 149.89 -18.77 120.93
CA ARG A 395 151.10 -18.43 121.70
C ARG A 395 150.95 -17.02 122.23
N ALA A 396 150.89 -16.87 123.55
CA ALA A 396 150.93 -15.57 124.20
C ALA A 396 152.31 -14.94 123.99
N THR A 397 152.33 -13.70 123.52
CA THR A 397 153.58 -12.93 123.39
C THR A 397 153.76 -12.17 124.69
N ARG A 398 154.81 -12.48 125.49
CA ARG A 398 155.06 -11.70 126.70
C ARG A 398 155.45 -10.28 126.31
N LEU A 399 154.63 -9.33 126.76
CA LEU A 399 154.90 -7.89 126.61
C LEU A 399 156.28 -7.59 127.23
N PRO A 400 157.20 -6.92 126.51
CA PRO A 400 158.46 -6.50 127.10
C PRO A 400 158.16 -5.49 128.22
N ASP A 401 158.67 -5.77 129.43
CA ASP A 401 158.46 -4.92 130.61
C ASP A 401 159.33 -3.65 130.48
N ASN A 402 158.94 -2.77 129.56
CA ASN A 402 159.63 -1.51 129.31
C ASN A 402 159.14 -0.49 130.33
N THR A 403 159.79 -0.47 131.49
CA THR A 403 159.44 0.38 132.63
C THR A 403 159.40 1.87 132.29
N ALA A 404 160.06 2.31 131.21
CA ALA A 404 160.02 3.69 130.75
C ALA A 404 158.61 4.16 130.32
N LEU A 405 157.75 3.26 129.80
CA LEU A 405 156.40 3.63 129.33
C LEU A 405 155.45 4.00 130.48
N ARG A 406 155.69 3.49 131.70
CA ARG A 406 154.87 3.81 132.88
C ARG A 406 154.96 5.28 133.31
N TYR A 407 155.99 5.99 132.86
CA TYR A 407 156.21 7.41 133.17
C TYR A 407 155.83 8.36 132.03
N ALA A 408 155.31 7.83 130.91
CA ALA A 408 154.86 8.65 129.79
C ALA A 408 153.52 9.34 130.11
N GLN A 409 153.44 10.64 129.85
CA GLN A 409 152.24 11.44 130.13
C GLN A 409 151.06 10.97 129.24
N GLY A 410 149.97 10.53 129.86
CA GLY A 410 148.78 10.01 129.17
C GLY A 410 148.73 8.49 128.98
N PHE A 411 149.74 7.75 129.45
CA PHE A 411 149.66 6.29 129.54
C PHE A 411 148.66 5.89 130.63
N ILE A 412 147.64 5.09 130.28
CA ILE A 412 146.65 4.57 131.22
C ILE A 412 147.14 3.22 131.74
N ASP A 413 147.11 2.20 130.89
CA ASP A 413 147.68 0.87 131.13
C ASP A 413 147.73 0.10 129.79
N TYR A 414 148.31 -1.10 129.80
CA TYR A 414 148.17 -2.03 128.68
C TYR A 414 146.73 -2.53 128.57
N ALA A 415 146.23 -2.70 127.33
CA ALA A 415 144.86 -3.18 127.08
C ALA A 415 144.55 -4.51 127.80
N VAL A 416 145.54 -5.40 127.91
CA VAL A 416 145.42 -6.68 128.63
C VAL A 416 145.09 -6.50 130.12
N ASN A 417 145.57 -5.42 130.73
CA ASN A 417 145.34 -5.11 132.15
C ASN A 417 143.98 -4.42 132.39
N LEU A 418 143.32 -3.95 131.32
CA LEU A 418 142.02 -3.27 131.37
C LEU A 418 140.84 -4.18 131.00
N ILE A 419 141.11 -5.47 130.79
CA ILE A 419 140.11 -6.47 130.43
C ILE A 419 140.10 -7.56 131.51
N ASP A 420 138.93 -7.79 132.09
CA ASP A 420 138.68 -8.92 132.96
C ASP A 420 138.31 -10.13 132.10
N TYR A 421 139.11 -11.19 132.17
CA TYR A 421 138.87 -12.46 131.49
C TYR A 421 139.15 -13.65 132.41
N GLU A 422 138.58 -14.81 132.08
CA GLU A 422 138.85 -16.05 132.82
C GLU A 422 140.25 -16.58 132.49
N ALA A 423 140.97 -17.11 133.49
CA ALA A 423 142.39 -17.51 133.35
C ALA A 423 142.65 -18.52 132.21
N SER A 424 141.65 -19.32 131.84
CA SER A 424 141.69 -20.22 130.68
C SER A 424 141.90 -19.51 129.34
N TYR A 425 141.51 -18.23 129.25
CA TYR A 425 141.59 -17.39 128.04
C TYR A 425 142.75 -16.40 128.05
N GLU A 426 143.67 -16.49 129.02
CA GLU A 426 144.83 -15.59 129.11
C GLU A 426 145.56 -15.48 127.77
N LYS A 427 145.78 -16.59 127.07
CA LYS A 427 146.46 -16.61 125.77
C LYS A 427 145.72 -15.84 124.67
N VAL A 428 144.40 -15.68 124.76
CA VAL A 428 143.59 -14.96 123.76
C VAL A 428 143.71 -13.45 123.93
N PHE A 429 143.81 -12.99 125.19
CA PHE A 429 143.87 -11.58 125.53
C PHE A 429 145.29 -11.04 125.77
N ALA A 430 146.29 -11.92 125.99
CA ALA A 430 147.69 -11.58 126.29
C ALA A 430 148.55 -11.19 125.09
#